data_AF-A0A7C4IT87-F1
#
_entry.id   AF-A0A7C4IT87-F1
#
_cell.length_a   1.000
_cell.length_b   1.000
_cell.length_c   1.000
_cell.angle_alpha   90.00
_cell.angle_beta   90.00
_cell.angle_gamma   90.00
#
_symmetry.space_group_name_H-M   'P 1'
#
loop_
_entity.id
_entity.type
_entity.pdbx_description
1 polymer ?
#
loop_
_entity_poly.entity_id
_entity_poly.type
_entity_poly.pdbx_seq_one_letter_code
_entity_poly.pdbx_strand_id
1 'polypeptide(L)'
;MHSGIPIAGTPLRRAVAVANRKAHSTAASIAADSVTLIDALLRQQRVMPSKTAFRFLADGENESGRLTYDELFRRAAAVAAGLQQRGIFGQRVLLVFDSGLDFVTALWGCLLAGATAVPAVPPDPLRLH
;
A
#
# COMPACT_ATOMS: atom_id res chain seq x y z
N MET A 1 17.44 -18.49 -51.26
CA MET A 1 16.08 -18.10 -50.80
C MET A 1 16.04 -18.37 -49.30
N HIS A 2 16.54 -17.42 -48.49
CA HIS A 2 15.73 -16.60 -47.56
C HIS A 2 14.86 -17.48 -46.65
N SER A 3 15.34 -17.82 -45.44
CA SER A 3 15.09 -17.10 -44.16
C SER A 3 14.01 -17.86 -43.37
N GLY A 4 14.09 -18.14 -42.07
CA GLY A 4 15.05 -17.77 -41.04
C GLY A 4 14.59 -18.29 -39.67
N ILE A 5 15.59 -18.70 -38.88
CA ILE A 5 15.75 -18.52 -37.42
C ILE A 5 15.00 -19.46 -36.45
N PRO A 6 15.73 -20.27 -35.64
CA PRO A 6 15.23 -20.93 -34.44
C PRO A 6 15.25 -19.97 -33.23
N ILE A 7 14.13 -19.86 -32.52
CA ILE A 7 14.05 -19.09 -31.26
C ILE A 7 14.62 -19.92 -30.10
N ALA A 8 15.92 -19.73 -29.88
CA ALA A 8 16.60 -20.10 -28.66
C ALA A 8 16.24 -19.15 -27.51
N GLY A 9 15.98 -19.72 -26.34
CA GLY A 9 16.40 -19.23 -25.02
C GLY A 9 16.17 -17.76 -24.68
N THR A 10 15.10 -17.48 -23.95
CA THR A 10 15.10 -16.38 -22.98
C THR A 10 15.19 -16.98 -21.58
N PRO A 11 16.33 -16.89 -20.86
CA PRO A 11 16.29 -17.13 -19.43
C PRO A 11 15.42 -16.03 -18.82
N LEU A 12 14.33 -16.43 -18.15
CA LEU A 12 13.58 -15.54 -17.27
C LEU A 12 14.59 -14.97 -16.27
N ARG A 13 14.92 -13.69 -16.48
CA ARG A 13 15.94 -12.97 -15.74
C ARG A 13 15.63 -13.11 -14.25
N ARG A 14 16.54 -13.73 -13.50
CA ARG A 14 16.58 -13.69 -12.04
C ARG A 14 16.49 -12.23 -11.65
N ALA A 15 15.37 -11.82 -11.05
CA ALA A 15 15.35 -10.59 -10.30
C ALA A 15 16.41 -10.74 -9.20
N VAL A 16 17.44 -9.92 -9.29
CA VAL A 16 18.49 -9.80 -8.29
C VAL A 16 17.83 -9.22 -7.04
N ALA A 17 17.49 -10.09 -6.09
CA ALA A 17 17.17 -9.66 -4.73
C ALA A 17 18.48 -9.21 -4.07
N VAL A 18 18.76 -7.90 -4.10
CA VAL A 18 19.80 -7.30 -3.24
C VAL A 18 19.26 -7.33 -1.80
N ALA A 19 19.61 -8.40 -1.09
CA ALA A 19 19.34 -8.54 0.33
C ALA A 19 20.30 -7.64 1.13
N ASN A 20 19.80 -6.53 1.68
CA ASN A 20 20.57 -5.71 2.61
C ASN A 20 20.38 -6.22 4.05
N ARG A 21 21.19 -7.21 4.47
CA ARG A 21 21.08 -7.92 5.76
C ARG A 21 21.79 -7.26 6.97
N LYS A 22 21.97 -5.93 7.02
CA LYS A 22 22.67 -5.30 8.15
C LYS A 22 21.91 -4.11 8.75
N ALA A 23 20.75 -4.37 9.34
CA ALA A 23 20.15 -3.49 10.33
C ALA A 23 19.12 -4.28 11.17
N HIS A 24 19.57 -5.08 12.14
CA HIS A 24 18.63 -5.82 13.00
C HIS A 24 18.92 -5.78 14.51
N SER A 25 20.01 -5.15 14.96
CA SER A 25 20.38 -5.23 16.38
C SER A 25 20.03 -4.01 17.25
N THR A 26 19.67 -2.86 16.67
CA THR A 26 19.33 -1.64 17.45
C THR A 26 17.88 -1.18 17.25
N ALA A 27 17.31 -1.39 16.05
CA ALA A 27 15.92 -1.03 15.73
C ALA A 27 14.86 -1.87 16.49
N ALA A 28 15.20 -3.10 16.88
CA ALA A 28 14.30 -4.00 17.60
C ALA A 28 13.93 -3.49 19.01
N SER A 29 14.83 -2.75 19.66
CA SER A 29 14.60 -2.18 21.00
C SER A 29 13.70 -0.94 20.96
N ILE A 30 13.82 -0.10 19.92
CA ILE A 30 12.98 1.09 19.71
C ILE A 30 11.53 0.69 19.37
N ALA A 31 11.36 -0.42 18.65
CA ALA A 31 10.07 -0.94 18.24
C ALA A 31 9.20 -1.45 19.41
N ALA A 32 9.79 -1.83 20.54
CA ALA A 32 9.08 -2.44 21.67
C ALA A 32 8.14 -1.47 22.42
N ASP A 33 8.39 -0.15 22.31
CA ASP A 33 7.60 0.91 22.97
C ASP A 33 6.99 1.92 21.97
N SER A 34 7.10 1.64 20.67
CA SER A 34 6.64 2.54 19.61
C SER A 34 5.20 2.23 19.22
N VAL A 35 4.29 3.16 19.47
CA VAL A 35 2.92 3.10 18.94
C VAL A 35 2.96 3.32 17.43
N THR A 36 2.40 2.38 16.66
CA THR A 36 2.28 2.49 15.21
C THR A 36 0.97 3.14 14.79
N LEU A 37 0.89 3.59 13.53
CA LEU A 37 -0.36 4.09 12.94
C LEU A 37 -1.46 3.00 12.99
N ILE A 38 -1.07 1.73 12.79
CA ILE A 38 -1.96 0.58 12.85
C ILE A 38 -2.54 0.43 14.25
N ASP A 39 -1.74 0.58 15.30
CA ASP A 39 -2.21 0.51 16.69
C ASP A 39 -3.26 1.59 16.97
N ALA A 40 -3.04 2.80 16.45
CA ALA A 40 -4.01 3.88 16.56
C ALA A 40 -5.32 3.55 15.84
N LEU A 41 -5.27 3.01 14.62
CA LEU A 41 -6.46 2.58 13.88
C LEU A 41 -7.22 1.48 14.62
N LEU A 42 -6.54 0.42 15.05
CA LEU A 42 -7.16 -0.69 15.78
C LEU A 42 -7.78 -0.23 17.10
N ARG A 43 -7.12 0.68 17.81
CA ARG A 43 -7.69 1.28 19.03
C ARG A 43 -8.97 2.06 18.71
N GLN A 44 -8.96 2.91 17.69
CA GLN A 44 -10.14 3.71 17.34
C GLN A 44 -11.28 2.85 16.80
N GLN A 45 -11.00 1.82 16.00
CA GLN A 45 -12.01 0.88 15.50
C GLN A 45 -12.70 0.12 16.64
N ARG A 46 -11.98 -0.21 17.71
CA ARG A 46 -12.56 -0.85 18.90
C ARG A 46 -13.39 0.11 19.77
N VAL A 47 -12.94 1.35 19.94
CA VAL A 47 -13.58 2.32 20.86
C VAL A 47 -14.70 3.10 20.18
N MET A 48 -14.56 3.43 18.90
CA MET A 48 -15.46 4.29 18.13
C MET A 48 -15.70 3.77 16.70
N PRO A 49 -16.18 2.54 16.50
CA PRO A 49 -16.28 1.90 15.18
C PRO A 49 -17.10 2.73 14.17
N SER A 50 -18.21 3.32 14.62
CA SER A 50 -19.14 4.09 13.77
C SER A 50 -18.73 5.54 13.58
N LYS A 51 -17.65 6.02 14.21
CA LYS A 51 -17.19 7.39 14.04
C LYS A 51 -16.47 7.53 12.70
N THR A 52 -16.73 8.63 12.00
CA THR A 52 -16.06 8.97 10.74
C THR A 52 -14.55 9.12 10.96
N ALA A 53 -13.77 8.32 10.24
CA ALA A 53 -12.31 8.39 10.19
C ALA A 53 -11.84 9.32 9.07
N PHE A 54 -12.46 9.23 7.88
CA PHE A 54 -12.12 10.06 6.72
C PHE A 54 -13.38 10.59 6.04
N ARG A 55 -13.28 11.82 5.54
CA ARG A 55 -14.20 12.42 4.57
C ARG A 55 -13.40 12.86 3.37
N PHE A 56 -13.92 12.60 2.19
CA PHE A 56 -13.36 13.08 0.94
C PHE A 56 -14.25 14.20 0.40
N LEU A 57 -13.63 15.31 0.06
CA LEU A 57 -14.29 16.48 -0.50
C LEU A 57 -13.83 16.61 -1.96
N ALA A 58 -14.76 16.51 -2.91
CA ALA A 58 -14.40 16.44 -4.34
C ALA A 58 -13.72 17.71 -4.86
N ASP A 59 -14.13 18.86 -4.34
CA ASP A 59 -13.68 20.21 -4.71
C ASP A 59 -13.14 20.98 -3.49
N GLY A 60 -12.90 20.29 -2.38
CA GLY A 60 -12.46 20.88 -1.12
C GLY A 60 -13.59 21.38 -0.21
N GLU A 61 -14.84 21.41 -0.69
CA GLU A 61 -16.00 21.88 0.08
C GLU A 61 -17.09 20.80 0.18
N ASN A 62 -17.41 20.16 -0.94
CA ASN A 62 -18.52 19.21 -1.06
C ASN A 62 -18.08 17.78 -0.74
N GLU A 63 -18.68 17.19 0.31
CA GLU A 63 -18.46 15.79 0.68
C GLU A 63 -18.95 14.86 -0.43
N SER A 64 -18.02 14.09 -1.00
CA SER A 64 -18.27 13.09 -2.03
C SER A 64 -18.05 11.66 -1.54
N GLY A 65 -17.59 11.50 -0.29
CA GLY A 65 -17.53 10.20 0.37
C GLY A 65 -17.06 10.28 1.80
N ARG A 66 -17.34 9.22 2.58
CA ARG A 66 -16.82 9.05 3.94
C ARG A 66 -16.47 7.59 4.23
N LEU A 67 -15.60 7.40 5.23
CA LEU A 67 -15.33 6.12 5.86
C LEU A 67 -15.40 6.27 7.38
N THR A 68 -16.14 5.39 8.03
CA THR A 68 -16.02 5.15 9.47
C THR A 68 -14.75 4.35 9.80
N TYR A 69 -14.34 4.35 11.07
CA TYR A 69 -13.18 3.56 11.50
C TYR A 69 -13.34 2.06 11.20
N ASP A 70 -14.56 1.52 11.37
CA ASP A 70 -14.84 0.12 11.05
C ASP A 70 -14.80 -0.17 9.54
N GLU A 71 -15.37 0.71 8.72
CA GLU A 71 -15.31 0.56 7.25
C GLU A 71 -13.89 0.66 6.72
N LEU A 72 -13.10 1.62 7.24
CA LEU A 72 -11.69 1.76 6.88
C LEU A 72 -10.93 0.48 7.21
N PHE A 73 -11.08 -0.04 8.43
CA PHE A 73 -10.40 -1.26 8.85
C PHE A 73 -10.80 -2.45 7.98
N ARG A 74 -12.10 -2.69 7.76
CA ARG A 74 -12.56 -3.82 6.95
C ARG A 74 -12.03 -3.77 5.52
N ARG A 75 -12.10 -2.60 4.86
CA ARG A 75 -11.61 -2.45 3.49
C ARG A 75 -10.08 -2.59 3.41
N ALA A 76 -9.36 -1.96 4.33
CA ALA A 76 -7.90 -2.07 4.40
C ALA A 76 -7.44 -3.50 4.71
N ALA A 77 -8.12 -4.22 5.60
CA ALA A 77 -7.84 -5.62 5.91
C ALA A 77 -8.02 -6.54 4.69
N ALA A 78 -9.03 -6.28 3.85
CA ALA A 78 -9.23 -7.01 2.60
C ALA A 78 -8.06 -6.80 1.62
N VAL A 79 -7.59 -5.55 1.47
CA VAL A 79 -6.38 -5.24 0.67
C VAL A 79 -5.15 -5.94 1.26
N ALA A 80 -4.99 -5.87 2.58
CA ALA A 80 -3.86 -6.47 3.27
C ALA A 80 -3.80 -7.98 3.06
N ALA A 81 -4.94 -8.68 3.18
CA ALA A 81 -5.04 -10.11 2.93
C ALA A 81 -4.59 -10.46 1.49
N GLY A 82 -5.03 -9.70 0.49
CA GLY A 82 -4.61 -9.91 -0.90
C GLY A 82 -3.11 -9.68 -1.12
N LEU A 83 -2.51 -8.68 -0.47
CA LEU A 83 -1.07 -8.43 -0.53
C LEU A 83 -0.26 -9.51 0.19
N GLN A 84 -0.73 -9.98 1.34
CA GLN A 84 -0.08 -11.04 2.10
C GLN A 84 -0.09 -12.37 1.34
N GLN A 85 -1.20 -12.72 0.69
CA GLN A 85 -1.28 -13.88 -0.21
C GLN A 85 -0.27 -13.82 -1.36
N ARG A 86 0.20 -12.62 -1.71
CA ARG A 86 1.24 -12.39 -2.73
C ARG A 86 2.66 -12.26 -2.16
N GLY A 87 2.85 -12.46 -0.85
CA GLY A 87 4.17 -12.42 -0.21
C GLY A 87 4.80 -11.03 -0.11
N ILE A 88 3.98 -9.98 -0.01
CA ILE A 88 4.42 -8.57 -0.09
C ILE A 88 4.94 -8.02 1.27
N PHE A 89 5.03 -8.83 2.32
CA PHE A 89 5.57 -8.40 3.61
C PHE A 89 7.01 -7.86 3.49
N GLY A 90 7.27 -6.69 4.07
CA GLY A 90 8.56 -6.00 3.99
C GLY A 90 8.92 -5.45 2.59
N GLN A 91 8.02 -5.56 1.62
CA GLN A 91 8.20 -5.04 0.26
C GLN A 91 7.61 -3.64 0.11
N ARG A 92 7.94 -2.98 -1.01
CA ARG A 92 7.39 -1.66 -1.37
C ARG A 92 6.24 -1.83 -2.35
N VAL A 93 5.14 -1.12 -2.10
CA VAL A 93 3.95 -1.10 -2.97
C VAL A 93 3.75 0.31 -3.49
N LEU A 94 3.86 0.48 -4.81
CA LEU A 94 3.57 1.75 -5.46
C LEU A 94 2.05 1.97 -5.50
N LEU A 95 1.59 3.11 -4.98
CA LEU A 95 0.19 3.51 -4.96
C LEU A 95 -0.01 4.65 -5.96
N VAL A 96 -0.59 4.32 -7.10
CA VAL A 96 -1.01 5.28 -8.14
C VAL A 96 -2.52 5.27 -8.17
N PHE A 97 -3.13 6.30 -7.60
CA PHE A 97 -4.57 6.46 -7.48
C PHE A 97 -4.96 7.87 -7.88
N ASP A 98 -6.17 8.01 -8.41
CA ASP A 98 -6.85 9.29 -8.42
C ASP A 98 -7.21 9.72 -6.99
N SER A 99 -7.47 11.00 -6.79
CA SER A 99 -7.90 11.54 -5.50
C SER A 99 -9.18 10.84 -5.03
N GLY A 100 -9.15 10.22 -3.83
CA GLY A 100 -10.33 9.55 -3.28
C GLY A 100 -10.05 8.68 -2.06
N LEU A 101 -11.10 8.02 -1.56
CA LEU A 101 -11.03 7.14 -0.39
C LEU A 101 -10.32 5.80 -0.67
N ASP A 102 -10.19 5.42 -1.95
CA ASP A 102 -9.48 4.21 -2.34
C ASP A 102 -7.99 4.32 -2.08
N PHE A 103 -7.40 5.51 -2.28
CA PHE A 103 -6.02 5.78 -1.89
C PHE A 103 -5.79 5.54 -0.41
N VAL A 104 -6.65 6.10 0.44
CA VAL A 104 -6.58 5.93 1.91
C VAL A 104 -6.71 4.46 2.28
N THR A 105 -7.68 3.77 1.69
CA THR A 105 -7.89 2.33 1.90
C THR A 105 -6.65 1.51 1.53
N ALA A 106 -6.03 1.78 0.38
CA ALA A 106 -4.85 1.07 -0.10
C ALA A 106 -3.61 1.37 0.75
N LEU A 107 -3.44 2.62 1.20
CA LEU A 107 -2.39 3.02 2.12
C LEU A 107 -2.45 2.22 3.41
N TRP A 108 -3.61 2.20 4.08
CA TRP A 108 -3.81 1.43 5.31
C TRP A 108 -3.69 -0.07 5.07
N GLY A 109 -4.14 -0.57 3.92
CA GLY A 109 -3.99 -1.98 3.55
C GLY A 109 -2.53 -2.40 3.39
N CYS A 110 -1.68 -1.55 2.80
CA CYS A 110 -0.24 -1.80 2.72
C CYS A 110 0.41 -1.85 4.10
N LEU A 111 0.07 -0.90 4.97
CA LEU A 111 0.59 -0.86 6.33
C LEU A 111 0.16 -2.10 7.14
N LEU A 112 -1.10 -2.52 7.04
CA LEU A 112 -1.62 -3.75 7.66
C LEU A 112 -0.95 -5.01 7.08
N ALA A 113 -0.56 -5.01 5.80
CA ALA A 113 0.19 -6.10 5.19
C ALA A 113 1.65 -6.18 5.63
N GLY A 114 2.15 -5.19 6.39
CA GLY A 114 3.57 -5.05 6.72
C GLY A 114 4.41 -4.60 5.53
N ALA A 115 3.80 -3.95 4.54
CA ALA A 115 4.47 -3.40 3.36
C ALA A 115 4.71 -1.89 3.50
N THR A 116 5.73 -1.38 2.81
CA THR A 116 5.96 0.07 2.68
C THR A 116 5.11 0.61 1.54
N ALA A 117 4.09 1.40 1.87
CA ALA A 117 3.34 2.16 0.87
C ALA A 117 4.20 3.29 0.27
N VAL A 118 4.22 3.39 -1.05
CA VAL A 118 4.92 4.44 -1.80
C VAL A 118 3.90 5.18 -2.66
N PRO A 119 3.36 6.32 -2.19
CA PRO A 119 2.46 7.15 -2.99
C PRO A 119 3.17 7.75 -4.20
N ALA A 120 2.51 7.74 -5.34
CA ALA A 120 2.93 8.45 -6.53
C ALA A 120 1.74 9.12 -7.21
N VAL A 121 1.97 10.31 -7.78
CA VAL A 121 0.97 11.00 -8.57
C VAL A 121 0.82 10.27 -9.91
N PRO A 122 -0.40 9.99 -10.39
CA PRO A 122 -0.60 9.42 -11.72
C PRO A 122 0.05 10.32 -12.77
N PRO A 123 0.67 9.74 -13.82
CA PRO A 123 1.23 10.54 -14.89
C PRO A 123 0.11 11.33 -15.55
N ASP A 124 0.28 12.64 -15.66
CA ASP A 124 -0.67 13.51 -16.34
C ASP A 124 -0.61 13.24 -17.85
N PRO A 125 -1.67 12.68 -18.47
CA PRO A 125 -1.67 12.39 -19.90
C PRO A 125 -1.57 13.65 -20.77
N LEU A 126 -1.85 14.84 -20.21
CA LEU A 126 -1.71 16.13 -20.89
C LEU A 126 -0.30 16.73 -20.77
N ARG A 127 0.61 16.09 -20.03
CA ARG A 127 2.05 16.45 -19.91
C ARG A 127 2.98 15.49 -20.65
N LEU A 128 2.54 14.95 -21.78
CA LEU A 128 3.43 14.34 -22.76
C LEU A 128 3.97 15.46 -23.67
N HIS A 129 5.22 15.86 -23.44
CA HIS A 129 5.98 16.75 -24.32
C HIS A 129 6.82 15.93 -25.29
#